data_AF-A0AAQ3K056-F1
#
_entry.id   AF-A0AAQ3K056-F1
#
_cell.length_a   1.000
_cell.length_b   1.000
_cell.length_c   1.000
_cell.angle_alpha   90.00
_cell.angle_beta   90.00
_cell.angle_gamma   90.00
#
_symmetry.space_group_name_H-M   'P 1'
#
loop_
_entity.id
_entity.type
_entity.pdbx_description
1 polymer ?
#
loop_
_entity_poly.entity_id
_entity_poly.type
_entity_poly.pdbx_seq_one_letter_code
_entity_poly.pdbx_strand_id
1 'polypeptide(L)'
;MEDIDLACKDALNGIPSRRPIIEMTIPSVLDQTISPPGQHVINLFIQYTPYKLSEGSWQDLGIRGSFAQSCFSLIDEYAPGFSSSIIGYDMLTPPDLEREFGLTGGNIFHGAMSLDSMFLMRPIKGWYA
;
A
#
# COMPACT_ATOMS: atom_id res chain seq x y z
N MET A 1 -16.27 -7.95 3.07
CA MET A 1 -15.55 -8.39 4.30
C MET A 1 -14.70 -9.62 4.03
N GLU A 2 -15.17 -10.57 3.24
CA GLU A 2 -14.38 -11.74 2.82
C GLU A 2 -13.09 -11.36 2.06
N ASP A 3 -13.15 -10.41 1.13
CA ASP A 3 -11.95 -9.95 0.40
C ASP A 3 -10.86 -9.34 1.31
N ILE A 4 -11.27 -8.66 2.38
CA ILE A 4 -10.35 -8.07 3.36
C ILE A 4 -9.66 -9.18 4.16
N ASP A 5 -10.41 -10.20 4.57
CA ASP A 5 -9.86 -11.35 5.29
C ASP A 5 -8.87 -12.15 4.42
N LEU A 6 -9.21 -12.37 3.15
CA LEU A 6 -8.32 -13.03 2.19
C LEU A 6 -7.05 -12.21 1.95
N ALA A 7 -7.17 -10.90 1.73
CA ALA A 7 -6.01 -10.02 1.56
C ALA A 7 -5.10 -10.01 2.79
N CYS A 8 -5.68 -10.00 3.99
CA CYS A 8 -4.93 -10.12 5.24
C CYS A 8 -4.18 -11.46 5.33
N LYS A 9 -4.85 -12.58 5.02
CA LYS A 9 -4.22 -13.91 5.02
C LYS A 9 -3.09 -14.04 4.01
N ASP A 10 -3.26 -13.50 2.81
CA ASP A 10 -2.19 -13.47 1.79
C ASP A 10 -0.96 -12.72 2.33
N ALA A 11 -1.17 -11.54 2.91
CA ALA A 11 -0.10 -10.72 3.47
C ALA A 11 0.63 -11.41 4.63
N LEU A 12 -0.11 -12.09 5.52
CA LEU A 12 0.47 -12.89 6.62
C LEU A 12 1.36 -14.02 6.10
N ASN A 13 1.04 -14.58 4.93
CA ASN A 13 1.85 -15.60 4.27
C ASN A 13 2.99 -15.01 3.41
N GLY A 14 3.19 -13.69 3.43
CA GLY A 14 4.21 -13.01 2.62
C GLY A 14 3.86 -12.92 1.14
N ILE A 15 2.61 -13.15 0.76
CA ILE A 15 2.15 -13.14 -0.63
C ILE A 15 1.44 -11.81 -0.89
N PRO A 16 1.80 -11.05 -1.93
CA PRO A 16 1.01 -9.90 -2.35
C PRO A 16 -0.41 -10.36 -2.69
N SER A 17 -1.43 -9.72 -2.10
CA SER A 17 -2.80 -10.20 -2.27
C SER A 17 -3.21 -10.24 -3.75
N ARG A 18 -3.92 -11.31 -4.13
CA ARG A 18 -4.42 -11.49 -5.51
C ARG A 18 -5.48 -10.47 -5.91
N ARG A 19 -6.24 -9.96 -4.93
CA ARG A 19 -7.20 -8.87 -5.09
C ARG A 19 -6.90 -7.81 -4.01
N PRO A 20 -5.89 -6.96 -4.24
CA PRO A 20 -5.49 -5.98 -3.24
C PRO A 20 -6.64 -5.01 -2.92
N ILE A 21 -6.73 -4.60 -1.66
CA ILE A 21 -7.65 -3.54 -1.25
C ILE A 21 -7.00 -2.21 -1.60
N ILE A 22 -7.58 -1.51 -2.57
CA ILE A 22 -7.05 -0.24 -3.10
C ILE A 22 -7.98 0.89 -2.63
N GLU A 23 -7.40 1.85 -1.91
CA GLU A 23 -8.03 3.13 -1.64
C GLU A 23 -7.46 4.16 -2.62
N MET A 24 -8.31 4.68 -3.50
CA MET A 24 -7.94 5.64 -4.55
C MET A 24 -8.39 7.04 -4.19
N THR A 25 -7.49 8.02 -4.27
CA THR A 25 -7.79 9.44 -4.07
C THR A 25 -7.24 10.27 -5.24
N ILE A 26 -8.04 11.22 -5.74
CA ILE A 26 -7.65 12.11 -6.86
C ILE A 26 -7.57 13.56 -6.34
N PRO A 27 -6.44 13.99 -5.73
CA PRO A 27 -6.31 15.32 -5.14
C PRO A 27 -6.41 16.46 -6.16
N SER A 28 -6.03 16.21 -7.42
CA SER A 28 -6.01 17.20 -8.50
C SER A 28 -7.39 17.73 -8.90
N VAL A 29 -8.47 17.07 -8.46
CA VAL A 29 -9.84 17.58 -8.61
C VAL A 29 -10.07 18.82 -7.74
N LEU A 30 -9.41 18.90 -6.58
CA LEU A 30 -9.52 20.02 -5.66
C LEU A 30 -8.44 21.08 -5.90
N ASP A 31 -7.19 20.64 -6.11
CA ASP A 31 -6.07 21.53 -6.37
C ASP A 31 -5.50 21.29 -7.77
N GLN A 32 -5.84 22.16 -8.72
CA GLN A 32 -5.39 22.08 -10.11
C GLN A 32 -3.93 22.51 -10.29
N THR A 33 -3.25 22.99 -9.25
CA THR A 33 -1.83 23.42 -9.36
C THR A 33 -0.85 22.25 -9.32
N ILE A 34 -1.29 21.08 -8.85
CA ILE A 34 -0.45 19.88 -8.69
C ILE A 34 -0.37 19.04 -9.96
N SER A 35 -1.17 19.35 -10.99
CA SER A 35 -1.13 18.65 -12.28
C SER A 35 -1.21 19.62 -13.46
N PRO A 36 -0.60 19.28 -14.61
CA PRO A 36 -0.80 20.04 -15.84
C PRO A 36 -2.28 20.04 -16.29
N PRO A 37 -2.72 21.04 -17.08
CA PRO A 37 -4.07 21.06 -17.62
C PRO A 37 -4.41 19.78 -18.39
N GLY A 38 -5.55 19.17 -18.08
CA GLY A 38 -6.02 17.92 -18.69
C GLY A 38 -5.38 16.65 -18.15
N GLN A 39 -4.55 16.74 -17.10
CA GLN A 39 -3.94 15.60 -16.42
C GLN A 39 -4.36 15.56 -14.95
N HIS A 40 -4.30 14.37 -14.36
CA HIS A 40 -4.65 14.14 -12.96
C HIS A 40 -3.53 13.42 -12.22
N VAL A 41 -3.28 13.85 -10.99
CA VAL A 41 -2.51 13.07 -10.01
C VAL A 41 -3.47 12.19 -9.22
N ILE A 42 -3.12 10.92 -9.09
CA ILE A 42 -3.92 9.88 -8.42
C ILE A 42 -3.03 9.18 -7.40
N ASN A 43 -3.51 9.11 -6.17
CA ASN A 43 -2.85 8.40 -5.09
C ASN A 43 -3.57 7.06 -4.87
N LEU A 44 -2.79 5.97 -4.91
CA LEU A 44 -3.28 4.62 -4.64
C LEU A 44 -2.66 4.13 -3.33
N PHE A 45 -3.49 3.97 -2.30
CA PHE A 45 -3.08 3.36 -1.05
C PHE A 45 -3.51 1.89 -1.02
N ILE A 46 -2.53 0.99 -1.03
CA ILE A 46 -2.77 -0.45 -1.12
C ILE A 46 -2.58 -1.08 0.27
N GLN A 47 -3.65 -1.68 0.79
CA GLN A 47 -3.61 -2.31 2.10
C GLN A 47 -3.15 -3.78 2.01
N TYR A 48 -2.61 -4.29 3.12
CA TYR A 48 -2.15 -5.68 3.26
C TYR A 48 -1.04 -6.07 2.27
N THR A 49 -0.10 -5.14 2.02
CA THR A 49 1.12 -5.47 1.28
C THR A 49 2.18 -6.01 2.25
N PRO A 50 2.71 -7.22 2.04
CA PRO A 50 3.68 -7.82 2.97
C PRO A 50 5.02 -7.07 2.93
N TYR A 51 5.63 -6.85 4.09
CA TYR A 51 6.98 -6.26 4.16
C TYR A 51 8.04 -7.17 3.55
N LYS A 52 7.98 -8.46 3.86
CA LYS A 52 8.84 -9.49 3.29
C LYS A 52 8.01 -10.42 2.42
N LEU A 53 8.43 -10.57 1.16
CA LEU A 53 7.84 -11.53 0.25
C LEU A 53 8.22 -12.96 0.63
N SER A 54 7.30 -13.91 0.44
CA SER A 54 7.58 -15.34 0.57
C SER A 54 8.55 -15.82 -0.52
N GLU A 55 8.41 -15.26 -1.72
CA GLU A 55 9.25 -15.51 -2.88
C GLU A 55 9.72 -14.19 -3.51
N GLY A 56 11.02 -14.08 -3.82
CA GLY A 56 11.59 -12.88 -4.42
C GLY A 56 11.83 -11.73 -3.43
N SER A 57 11.96 -10.52 -3.96
CA SER A 57 12.26 -9.30 -3.19
C SER A 57 11.59 -8.08 -3.82
N TRP A 58 11.15 -7.15 -2.99
CA TRP A 58 10.67 -5.83 -3.46
C TRP A 58 11.75 -5.01 -4.19
N GLN A 59 13.02 -5.39 -4.10
CA GLN A 59 14.09 -4.78 -4.89
C GLN A 59 14.07 -5.25 -6.36
N ASP A 60 13.36 -6.34 -6.68
CA ASP A 60 13.19 -6.82 -8.05
C ASP A 60 12.17 -5.95 -8.79
N LEU A 61 12.63 -5.25 -9.82
CA LEU A 61 11.79 -4.37 -10.65
C LEU A 61 10.70 -5.14 -11.39
N GLY A 62 10.92 -6.41 -11.74
CA GLY A 62 9.93 -7.27 -12.40
C GLY A 62 8.75 -7.58 -11.47
N ILE A 63 9.03 -7.89 -10.20
CA ILE A 63 7.99 -8.15 -9.20
C ILE A 63 7.19 -6.90 -8.91
N ARG A 64 7.85 -5.75 -8.73
CA ARG A 64 7.18 -4.45 -8.53
C ARG A 64 6.28 -4.10 -9.71
N GLY A 65 6.80 -4.23 -10.94
CA GLY A 65 6.05 -3.95 -12.15
C GLY A 65 4.84 -4.88 -12.33
N SER A 66 5.01 -6.18 -12.06
CA SER A 66 3.90 -7.15 -12.09
C SER A 66 2.83 -6.79 -11.07
N PHE A 67 3.22 -6.42 -9.84
CA PHE A 67 2.27 -6.07 -8.78
C PHE A 67 1.51 -4.77 -9.10
N ALA A 68 2.21 -3.74 -9.59
CA ALA A 68 1.59 -2.50 -10.05
C ALA A 68 0.58 -2.77 -11.17
N GLN A 69 0.95 -3.61 -12.15
CA GLN A 69 0.05 -4.00 -13.23
C GLN A 69 -1.18 -4.76 -12.72
N SER A 70 -1.04 -5.65 -11.74
CA SER A 70 -2.18 -6.31 -11.11
C SER A 70 -3.14 -5.30 -10.45
N CYS A 71 -2.61 -4.26 -9.81
CA CYS A 71 -3.43 -3.19 -9.22
C CYS A 71 -4.14 -2.37 -10.30
N PHE A 72 -3.46 -2.01 -11.39
CA PHE A 72 -4.07 -1.27 -12.50
C PHE A 72 -5.15 -2.08 -13.21
N SER A 73 -4.90 -3.37 -13.45
CA SER A 73 -5.89 -4.27 -14.04
C SER A 73 -7.14 -4.41 -13.15
N LEU A 74 -6.96 -4.43 -11.82
CA LEU A 74 -8.09 -4.44 -10.88
C LEU A 74 -8.89 -3.13 -10.96
N ILE A 75 -8.21 -1.99 -11.09
CA ILE A 75 -8.89 -0.70 -11.27
C ILE A 75 -9.64 -0.66 -12.60
N ASP A 76 -9.07 -1.20 -13.68
CA ASP A 76 -9.72 -1.27 -15.00
C ASP A 76 -11.05 -2.05 -14.97
N GLU A 77 -11.22 -3.02 -14.06
CA GLU A 77 -12.51 -3.72 -13.85
C GLU A 77 -13.63 -2.73 -13.46
N TYR A 78 -13.29 -1.65 -12.74
CA TYR A 78 -14.24 -0.64 -12.25
C TYR A 78 -14.21 0.66 -13.06
N ALA A 79 -13.06 1.02 -13.62
CA ALA A 79 -12.83 2.22 -14.42
C ALA A 79 -12.08 1.86 -15.71
N PRO A 80 -12.81 1.39 -16.74
CA PRO A 80 -12.19 0.90 -17.97
C PRO A 80 -11.31 1.95 -18.66
N GLY A 81 -10.09 1.56 -19.03
CA GLY A 81 -9.12 2.42 -19.71
C GLY A 81 -8.23 3.22 -18.76
N PHE A 82 -8.36 3.01 -17.44
CA PHE A 82 -7.48 3.61 -16.45
C PHE A 82 -6.01 3.29 -16.73
N SER A 83 -5.65 2.01 -16.92
CA SER A 83 -4.26 1.62 -17.18
C SER A 83 -3.66 2.27 -18.43
N SER A 84 -4.47 2.45 -19.48
CA SER A 84 -4.05 3.12 -20.72
C SER A 84 -3.86 4.64 -20.58
N SER A 85 -4.43 5.25 -19.53
CA SER A 85 -4.29 6.68 -19.25
C SER A 85 -3.05 7.04 -18.43
N ILE A 86 -2.33 6.04 -17.91
CA ILE A 86 -1.16 6.24 -17.05
C ILE A 86 0.02 6.74 -17.89
N ILE A 87 0.46 7.97 -17.63
CA ILE A 87 1.65 8.58 -18.25
C ILE A 87 2.93 8.12 -17.52
N GLY A 88 2.83 7.91 -16.21
CA GLY A 88 3.90 7.42 -15.35
C GLY A 88 3.35 7.15 -13.95
N TYR A 89 4.07 6.34 -13.19
CA TYR A 89 3.76 6.07 -11.79
C TYR A 89 5.04 5.91 -10.99
N ASP A 90 4.95 6.16 -9.70
CA ASP A 90 5.96 5.79 -8.72
C ASP A 90 5.31 4.90 -7.65
N MET A 91 6.06 3.95 -7.12
CA MET A 91 5.56 2.95 -6.19
C MET A 91 6.49 2.85 -4.99
N LEU A 92 5.98 3.13 -3.79
CA LEU A 92 6.71 2.94 -2.54
C LEU A 92 6.27 1.63 -1.88
N THR A 93 7.17 0.66 -1.82
CA THR A 93 6.93 -0.62 -1.13
C THR A 93 7.17 -0.48 0.37
N PRO A 94 6.71 -1.42 1.23
CA PRO A 94 6.93 -1.30 2.68
C PRO A 94 8.41 -1.13 3.09
N PRO A 95 9.39 -1.82 2.48
CA PRO A 95 10.81 -1.54 2.72
C PRO A 95 11.27 -0.14 2.26
N ASP A 96 10.67 0.42 1.21
CA ASP A 96 10.96 1.78 0.76
C ASP A 96 10.44 2.81 1.77
N LEU A 97 9.23 2.60 2.29
CA LEU A 97 8.63 3.44 3.31
C LEU A 97 9.45 3.48 4.60
N GLU A 98 10.00 2.32 5.00
CA GLU A 98 10.92 2.26 6.14
C GLU A 98 12.21 3.06 5.89
N ARG A 99 12.80 2.90 4.70
CA ARG A 99 14.06 3.56 4.33
C ARG A 99 13.92 5.08 4.20
N GLU A 100 12.83 5.55 3.59
CA GLU A 100 12.66 6.96 3.23
C GLU A 100 12.01 7.78 4.34
N PHE A 101 11.08 7.18 5.08
CA PHE A 101 10.31 7.89 6.11
C PHE A 101 10.56 7.38 7.53
N GLY A 102 11.38 6.34 7.72
CA GLY A 102 11.62 5.75 9.03
C GLY A 102 10.45 4.92 9.55
N LEU A 103 9.51 4.53 8.68
CA LEU A 103 8.33 3.74 9.04
C LEU A 103 8.72 2.28 9.25
N THR A 104 9.13 1.91 10.46
CA THR A 104 9.55 0.53 10.78
C THR A 104 8.46 -0.49 10.43
N GLY A 105 8.83 -1.53 9.68
CA GLY A 105 7.93 -2.54 9.14
C GLY A 105 7.00 -2.03 8.03
N GLY A 106 7.18 -0.79 7.55
CA GLY A 106 6.30 -0.12 6.59
C GLY A 106 4.93 0.25 7.15
N ASN A 107 4.78 0.31 8.49
CA ASN A 107 3.51 0.60 9.13
C ASN A 107 3.31 2.11 9.36
N ILE A 108 2.38 2.71 8.61
CA ILE A 108 2.05 4.15 8.70
C ILE A 108 1.52 4.57 10.08
N PHE A 109 1.01 3.64 10.89
CA PHE A 109 0.52 3.93 12.24
C PHE A 109 1.63 3.92 13.31
N HIS A 110 2.90 3.72 12.91
CA HIS A 110 4.09 3.74 13.79
C HIS A 110 4.05 2.76 14.97
N GLY A 111 3.09 1.82 14.97
CA GLY A 111 2.89 0.84 16.01
C GLY A 111 1.58 0.09 15.79
N ALA A 112 1.62 -1.24 15.85
CA ALA A 112 0.40 -2.03 15.80
C ALA A 112 -0.35 -1.88 17.12
N MET A 113 -1.66 -1.61 17.06
CA MET A 113 -2.54 -1.67 18.23
C MET A 113 -2.90 -3.12 18.53
N SER A 114 -1.95 -3.89 19.07
CA SER A 114 -2.24 -5.23 19.58
C SER A 114 -3.21 -5.14 20.77
N LEU A 115 -3.94 -6.23 21.07
CA LEU A 115 -4.87 -6.28 22.20
C LEU A 115 -4.19 -5.94 23.53
N ASP A 116 -2.95 -6.39 23.68
CA ASP A 116 -2.04 -6.09 24.79
C ASP A 116 -1.53 -4.64 24.82
N SER A 117 -1.71 -3.86 23.75
CA SER A 117 -1.34 -2.44 23.65
C SER A 117 -2.54 -1.48 23.70
N MET A 118 -3.75 -1.98 23.97
CA MET A 118 -4.98 -1.19 24.07
C MET A 118 -5.33 -0.78 25.51
N PHE A 119 -5.91 0.41 25.66
CA PHE A 119 -6.39 0.98 26.93
C PHE A 119 -5.34 1.06 28.04
N LEU A 120 -5.59 0.37 29.17
CA LEU A 120 -4.84 0.49 30.43
C LEU A 120 -3.43 -0.09 30.37
N MET A 121 -3.07 -0.79 29.29
CA MET A 121 -1.75 -1.42 29.11
C MET A 121 -0.73 -0.49 28.43
N ARG A 122 -0.99 0.83 28.42
CA ARG A 122 -0.06 1.86 27.93
C ARG A 122 0.61 2.62 29.09
N PRO A 123 1.95 2.86 29.04
CA PRO A 123 2.91 2.32 28.08
C PRO A 123 3.23 0.84 28.35
N ILE A 124 3.74 0.14 27.34
CA ILE A 124 4.11 -1.29 27.42
C ILE A 124 4.98 -1.51 28.66
N LYS A 125 4.60 -2.49 29.49
CA LYS A 125 5.36 -2.86 30.69
C LYS A 125 6.77 -3.28 30.28
N GLY A 126 7.77 -2.43 30.54
CA GLY A 126 9.17 -2.65 30.15
C GLY A 126 9.76 -1.62 29.18
N TRP A 127 8.97 -0.64 28.72
CA TRP A 127 9.43 0.51 27.94
C TRP A 127 9.33 1.80 28.77
N TYR A 128 10.07 1.84 29.87
CA TYR A 128 10.42 3.08 30.56
C TYR A 128 11.91 3.32 30.29
N ALA A 129 12.29 4.58 30.09
CA ALA A 129 13.66 5.02 29.81
C ALA A 129 14.68 4.47 30.81
#